data_AF-A0A242KUD6-F1
#
_entry.id   AF-A0A242KUD6-F1
#
_cell.length_a   1.000
_cell.length_b   1.000
_cell.length_c   1.000
_cell.angle_alpha   90.00
_cell.angle_beta   90.00
_cell.angle_gamma   90.00
#
_symmetry.space_group_name_H-M   'P 1'
#
loop_
_entity.id
_entity.type
_entity.pdbx_description
1 polymer ?
#
loop_
_entity_poly.entity_id
_entity_poly.type
_entity_poly.pdbx_seq_one_letter_code
_entity_poly.pdbx_strand_id
1 'polypeptide(L)' 'MEVKVKTLVTANDVSGNLVSGEVYKILVNTVIIKKGVEYFLIKKSTLIKKGYQFSDSVLDRRKF' A
#
# COMPACT_ATOMS: atom_id res chain seq x y z
N MET A 1 0.68 -10.23 -7.58
CA MET A 1 0.99 -8.97 -8.33
C MET A 1 1.85 -8.09 -7.44
N GLU A 2 3.05 -7.69 -7.87
CA GLU A 2 3.95 -6.86 -7.06
C GLU A 2 3.42 -5.41 -6.98
N VAL A 3 3.37 -4.84 -5.77
CA VAL A 3 2.93 -3.46 -5.54
C VAL A 3 4.12 -2.52 -5.56
N LYS A 4 4.08 -1.55 -6.47
CA LYS A 4 5.08 -0.48 -6.58
C LYS A 4 4.38 0.89 -6.53
N VAL A 5 5.16 1.95 -6.35
CA VAL A 5 4.63 3.31 -6.50
C VAL A 5 4.08 3.48 -7.91
N LYS A 6 2.95 4.18 -8.04
CA LYS A 6 2.11 4.31 -9.25
C LYS A 6 1.32 3.06 -9.66
N THR A 7 1.40 1.95 -8.93
CA THR A 7 0.50 0.80 -9.18
C THR A 7 -0.92 1.15 -8.76
N LEU A 8 -1.89 0.91 -9.65
CA LEU A 8 -3.32 0.99 -9.31
C LEU A 8 -3.72 -0.20 -8.44
N VAL A 9 -4.30 0.08 -7.29
CA VAL A 9 -4.79 -0.94 -6.34
C VAL A 9 -6.20 -0.62 -5.89
N THR A 10 -6.98 -1.68 -5.61
CA THR A 10 -8.35 -1.56 -5.11
C THR A 10 -8.52 -2.38 -3.84
N ALA A 11 -8.62 -1.71 -2.70
CA ALA A 11 -8.69 -2.35 -1.39
C ALA A 11 -9.42 -1.47 -0.36
N ASN A 12 -9.79 -2.07 0.76
CA ASN A 12 -10.46 -1.35 1.82
C ASN A 12 -9.45 -0.51 2.59
N ASP A 13 -9.79 0.76 2.82
CA ASP A 13 -9.04 1.65 3.70
C ASP A 13 -9.15 1.22 5.16
N VAL A 14 -8.45 1.93 6.05
CA VAL A 14 -8.52 1.68 7.50
C VAL A 14 -9.90 1.92 8.10
N SER A 15 -10.76 2.66 7.41
CA SER A 15 -12.15 2.96 7.79
C SER A 15 -13.15 1.93 7.25
N GLY A 16 -12.70 0.96 6.44
CA GLY A 16 -13.53 -0.09 5.83
C GLY A 16 -14.12 0.25 4.47
N ASN A 17 -13.88 1.45 3.94
CA ASN A 17 -14.40 1.88 2.64
C ASN A 17 -13.57 1.26 1.52
N LEU A 18 -14.23 0.76 0.48
CA LEU A 18 -13.55 0.28 -0.72
C LEU A 18 -13.00 1.47 -1.51
N VAL A 19 -11.69 1.56 -1.63
CA VAL A 19 -11.01 2.64 -2.36
C VAL A 19 -10.19 2.04 -3.51
N SER A 20 -10.24 2.70 -4.66
CA SER A 20 -9.38 2.43 -5.80
C SER A 20 -8.52 3.66 -6.08
N GLY A 21 -7.20 3.47 -6.18
CA GLY A 21 -6.26 4.58 -6.38
C GLY A 21 -4.85 4.09 -6.67
N GLU A 22 -3.97 5.04 -6.98
CA GLU A 22 -2.57 4.78 -7.26
C GLU A 22 -1.76 4.77 -5.98
N VAL A 23 -0.84 3.82 -5.84
CA VAL A 23 0.08 3.81 -4.71
C VAL A 23 1.00 5.01 -4.78
N TYR A 24 0.87 5.90 -3.80
CA TYR A 24 1.73 7.07 -3.65
C TYR A 24 2.99 6.72 -2.85
N LYS A 25 2.84 5.97 -1.75
CA LYS A 25 3.95 5.62 -0.86
C LYS A 25 3.70 4.30 -0.17
N ILE A 26 4.74 3.47 -0.07
CA ILE A 26 4.73 2.21 0.67
C ILE A 26 5.48 2.43 1.97
N LEU A 27 4.81 2.22 3.10
CA LEU A 27 5.40 2.29 4.45
C LEU A 27 5.63 0.86 4.96
N VAL A 28 6.10 0.71 6.20
CA VAL A 28 6.41 -0.61 6.78
C VAL A 28 5.17 -1.51 6.81
N ASN A 29 4.07 -1.03 7.39
CA ASN A 29 2.83 -1.82 7.59
C ASN A 29 1.63 -1.31 6.77
N THR A 30 1.76 -0.15 6.14
CA THR A 30 0.68 0.52 5.43
C THR A 30 1.13 0.99 4.06
N VAL A 31 0.15 1.30 3.22
CA VAL A 31 0.32 1.84 1.88
C VAL A 31 -0.57 3.07 1.81
N ILE A 32 -0.01 4.18 1.36
CA ILE A 32 -0.75 5.39 1.05
C ILE A 32 -1.10 5.32 -0.42
N ILE A 33 -2.39 5.38 -0.72
CA ILE A 33 -2.91 5.49 -2.07
C ILE A 33 -3.44 6.91 -2.30
N LYS A 34 -3.35 7.38 -3.54
CA LYS A 34 -3.86 8.66 -3.99
C LYS A 34 -5.01 8.42 -4.97
N LYS A 35 -6.12 9.11 -4.78
CA LYS A 35 -7.28 9.13 -5.68
C LYS A 35 -7.67 10.59 -5.91
N GLY A 36 -7.32 11.12 -7.08
CA GLY A 36 -7.50 12.55 -7.36
C GLY A 36 -6.65 13.42 -6.42
N VAL A 37 -7.30 14.27 -5.62
CA VAL A 37 -6.66 15.13 -4.61
C VAL A 37 -6.62 14.51 -3.21
N GLU A 38 -7.27 13.36 -3.02
CA GLU A 38 -7.42 12.70 -1.74
C GLU A 38 -6.37 11.59 -1.54
N TYR A 39 -6.00 11.36 -0.28
CA TYR A 39 -5.07 10.30 0.12
C TYR A 39 -5.75 9.38 1.12
N PHE A 40 -5.59 8.07 0.89
CA PHE A 40 -6.16 7.04 1.75
C PHE A 40 -5.06 6.11 2.26
N LEU A 41 -5.26 5.63 3.48
CA LEU A 41 -4.34 4.70 4.13
C LEU A 41 -4.92 3.30 4.09
N ILE A 42 -4.14 2.35 3.58
CA ILE A 42 -4.50 0.93 3.49
C ILE A 42 -3.47 0.10 4.25
N LYS A 43 -3.91 -0.89 5.02
CA LYS A 43 -2.99 -1.85 5.66
C LYS A 43 -2.40 -2.79 4.62
N LYS A 44 -1.10 -3.06 4.69
CA LYS A 44 -0.45 -4.05 3.81
C LYS A 44 -1.12 -5.42 3.91
N SER A 45 -1.53 -5.82 5.11
CA SER A 45 -2.25 -7.08 5.33
C SER A 45 -3.54 -7.18 4.51
N THR A 46 -4.26 -6.08 4.31
CA THR A 46 -5.45 -6.03 3.44
C THR A 46 -5.08 -6.29 1.98
N LEU A 47 -3.98 -5.71 1.51
CA LEU A 47 -3.48 -5.91 0.14
C LEU A 47 -2.93 -7.34 -0.04
N ILE A 48 -2.18 -7.86 0.92
CA ILE A 48 -1.65 -9.23 0.90
C ILE A 48 -2.80 -10.25 0.80
N LYS A 49 -3.88 -10.07 1.57
CA LYS A 49 -5.09 -10.91 1.49
C LYS A 49 -5.76 -10.88 0.10
N LYS A 50 -5.55 -9.82 -0.68
CA LYS A 50 -6.02 -9.71 -2.07
C LYS A 50 -5.02 -10.25 -3.11
N GLY A 51 -3.90 -10.84 -2.70
CA GLY A 51 -2.90 -11.42 -3.60
C GLY A 51 -1.81 -10.44 -4.06
N TYR A 52 -1.73 -9.27 -3.44
CA TYR A 52 -0.63 -8.34 -3.66
C TYR A 52 0.64 -8.77 -2.91
N GLN A 53 1.80 -8.56 -3.51
CA GLN A 53 3.11 -8.85 -2.92
C GLN A 53 3.90 -7.55 -2.78
N PHE A 54 4.65 -7.44 -1.70
CA PHE A 54 5.57 -6.32 -1.45
C PHE A 54 6.99 -6.88 -1.48
N SER A 55 7.89 -6.25 -2.23
CA SER A 55 9.31 -6.56 -2.15
C SER A 55 9.83 -6.13 -0.77
N ASP A 56 10.46 -7.06 -0.04
CA ASP A 56 11.01 -6.87 1.31
C ASP A 56 12.28 -5.99 1.34
N SER A 57 12.31 -4.90 0.57
CA SER A 57 13.46 -4.00 0.50
C SER A 57 13.54 -3.00 1.68
N VAL A 58 12.76 -3.21 2.75
CA VAL A 58 12.75 -2.34 3.95
C VAL A 58 13.23 -3.10 5.18
N LEU A 59 14.38 -3.75 5.11
CA LEU A 59 15.09 -4.28 6.29
C LEU A 59 16.59 -3.99 6.33
N ASP A 60 17.14 -3.13 5.45
CA ASP A 60 18.56 -2.79 5.49
C ASP A 60 18.83 -1.40 6.11
N ARG A 61 18.44 -1.24 7.39
CA ARG A 61 18.90 -0.13 8.26
C ARG A 61 19.21 -0.59 9.68
N ARG A 62 19.67 -1.84 9.85
CA ARG A 62 20.32 -2.30 11.09
C ARG A 62 21.80 -2.59 10.82
N LYS A 63 22.51 -1.56 10.39
CA LYS A 63 23.99 -1.48 10.47
C LYS A 63 24.36 -0.06 10.88
N PHE A 64 24.25 0.21 12.17
CA PHE A 64 24.98 1.26 12.86
C PHE A 64 25.39 0.68 14.21
#